data_AF-A0A1Y3B7D6-F1
#
_entry.id   AF-A0A1Y3B7D6-F1
#
_cell.length_a   1.000
_cell.length_b   1.000
_cell.length_c   1.000
_cell.angle_alpha   90.00
_cell.angle_beta   90.00
_cell.angle_gamma   90.00
#
_symmetry.space_group_name_H-M   'P 1'
#
loop_
_entity.id
_entity.type
_entity.pdbx_description
1 polymer ?
#
loop_
_entity_poly.entity_id
_entity_poly.type
_entity_poly.pdbx_seq_one_letter_code
_entity_poly.pdbx_strand_id
1 'polypeptide(L)'
;MNNGNDKQLPSFWIPNLTPSTEDRTKKPDTIVRCPVSGKPLKANRLLEVKFTLVDPKCTDPYRATYKCAVSGDILTNASRCVVLKTSGSVITEECLEKIIRKDMIDPTNDKPLKESDIIPLQRGGTGYASANELEAKLHRPVMSA
;
A
#
# COMPACT_ATOMS: atom_id res chain seq x y z
N MET A 1 -8.03 -56.65 35.94
CA MET A 1 -8.93 -55.97 34.97
C MET A 1 -9.98 -55.24 35.78
N ASN A 2 -10.27 -53.94 35.64
CA ASN A 2 -10.24 -53.06 34.48
C ASN A 2 -9.52 -51.76 34.82
N ASN A 3 -8.55 -51.38 33.99
CA ASN A 3 -8.16 -49.98 33.84
C ASN A 3 -9.38 -49.25 33.26
N GLY A 4 -10.18 -48.66 34.13
CA GLY A 4 -11.22 -47.72 33.72
C GLY A 4 -10.51 -46.58 33.01
N ASN A 5 -10.74 -46.47 31.71
CA ASN A 5 -10.25 -45.35 30.93
C ASN A 5 -11.01 -44.12 31.47
N ASP A 6 -10.40 -43.43 32.44
CA ASP A 6 -10.93 -42.20 33.02
C ASP A 6 -11.24 -41.28 31.86
N LYS A 7 -12.53 -41.08 31.60
CA LYS A 7 -13.03 -40.09 30.64
C LYS A 7 -12.54 -38.76 31.17
N GLN A 8 -11.36 -38.32 30.71
CA GLN A 8 -10.81 -37.01 31.01
C GLN A 8 -11.81 -35.98 30.50
N LEU A 9 -12.68 -35.51 31.39
CA LEU A 9 -13.57 -34.39 31.13
C LEU A 9 -12.64 -33.18 30.98
N PRO A 10 -12.61 -32.51 29.82
CA PRO A 10 -11.79 -31.33 29.62
C PRO A 10 -12.37 -30.19 30.47
N SER A 11 -11.97 -30.17 31.73
CA SER A 11 -12.42 -29.22 32.73
C SER A 11 -11.47 -28.04 32.65
N PHE A 12 -11.85 -27.01 31.90
CA PHE A 12 -11.06 -25.78 31.77
C PHE A 12 -10.68 -25.14 33.12
N TRP A 13 -11.51 -25.35 34.15
CA TRP A 13 -11.28 -24.81 35.50
C TRP A 13 -10.31 -25.62 36.35
N ILE A 14 -9.85 -26.79 35.89
CA ILE A 14 -8.87 -27.61 36.60
C ILE A 14 -7.48 -27.28 36.04
N PRO A 15 -6.57 -26.70 36.85
CA PRO A 15 -5.25 -26.24 36.38
C PRO A 15 -4.38 -27.30 35.68
N ASN A 16 -4.62 -28.58 35.96
CA ASN A 16 -3.90 -29.71 35.34
C ASN A 16 -4.52 -30.21 34.02
N LEU A 17 -5.74 -29.78 33.69
CA LEU A 17 -6.49 -30.21 32.49
C LEU A 17 -6.73 -29.05 31.51
N THR A 18 -6.19 -27.86 31.80
CA THR A 18 -6.16 -26.77 30.84
C THR A 18 -5.26 -27.18 29.66
N PRO A 19 -5.74 -27.07 28.40
CA PRO A 19 -4.87 -27.24 27.26
C PRO A 19 -3.83 -26.12 27.31
N SER A 20 -2.63 -26.45 27.81
CA SER A 20 -1.48 -25.55 27.76
C SER A 20 -1.18 -25.33 26.28
N THR A 21 -1.66 -24.20 25.77
CA THR A 21 -1.43 -23.82 24.40
C THR A 21 0.03 -23.45 24.31
N GLU A 22 0.81 -24.22 23.55
CA GLU A 22 2.18 -23.86 23.25
C GLU A 22 2.21 -22.41 22.75
N ASP A 23 3.00 -21.54 23.37
CA ASP A 23 3.21 -20.17 22.93
C ASP A 23 3.94 -20.19 21.57
N ARG A 24 3.20 -20.43 20.50
CA ARG A 24 3.68 -20.41 19.11
C ARG A 24 3.76 -18.98 18.58
N THR A 25 4.17 -18.04 19.43
CA THR A 25 4.41 -16.64 19.04
C THR A 25 5.73 -16.57 18.28
N LYS A 26 5.63 -16.52 16.95
CA LYS A 26 6.80 -16.30 16.08
C LYS A 26 7.36 -14.91 16.37
N LYS A 27 8.69 -14.83 16.59
CA LYS A 27 9.40 -13.55 16.70
C LYS A 27 9.02 -12.67 15.49
N PRO A 28 8.65 -11.40 15.71
CA PRO A 28 8.34 -10.49 14.62
C PRO A 28 9.54 -10.38 13.68
N ASP A 29 9.26 -10.34 12.37
CA ASP A 29 10.30 -10.16 11.36
C ASP A 29 10.98 -8.80 11.60
N THR A 30 12.32 -8.77 11.55
CA THR A 30 13.10 -7.54 11.79
C THR A 30 13.06 -6.62 10.56
N ILE A 31 12.72 -7.19 9.40
CA ILE A 31 12.65 -6.47 8.14
C ILE A 31 11.30 -5.75 8.06
N VAL A 32 11.34 -4.42 8.04
CA VAL A 32 10.16 -3.59 7.76
C VAL A 32 9.74 -3.80 6.30
N ARG A 33 8.51 -4.25 6.07
CA ARG A 33 7.95 -4.55 4.74
C ARG A 33 6.84 -3.56 4.39
N CYS A 34 6.70 -3.29 3.09
CA CYS A 34 5.61 -2.49 2.56
C CYS A 34 4.27 -3.22 2.78
N PRO A 35 3.24 -2.57 3.37
CA PRO A 35 1.96 -3.22 3.66
C PRO A 35 1.19 -3.62 2.39
N VAL A 36 1.46 -2.94 1.26
CA VAL A 36 0.79 -3.20 -0.03
C VAL A 36 1.54 -4.23 -0.87
N SER A 37 2.88 -4.19 -0.89
CA SER A 37 3.69 -5.02 -1.80
C SER A 37 4.51 -6.13 -1.12
N GLY A 38 4.59 -6.15 0.21
CA GLY A 38 5.41 -7.11 0.97
C GLY A 38 6.93 -6.96 0.80
N LYS A 39 7.38 -6.02 -0.04
CA LYS A 39 8.80 -5.76 -0.33
C LYS A 39 9.48 -5.07 0.87
N PRO A 40 10.79 -5.30 1.11
CA PRO A 40 11.52 -4.64 2.17
C PRO A 40 11.62 -3.12 1.93
N LEU A 41 11.20 -2.33 2.92
CA LEU A 41 11.28 -0.87 2.91
C LEU A 41 12.65 -0.43 3.46
N LYS A 42 13.36 0.40 2.70
CA LYS A 42 14.59 1.06 3.13
C LYS A 42 14.40 2.57 2.95
N ALA A 43 14.84 3.38 3.91
CA ALA A 43 14.70 4.84 3.87
C ALA A 43 15.26 5.45 2.58
N ASN A 44 16.41 4.97 2.10
CA ASN A 44 17.06 5.45 0.87
C ASN A 44 16.26 5.15 -0.42
N ARG A 45 15.21 4.33 -0.35
CA ARG A 45 14.33 3.99 -1.48
C ARG A 45 12.99 4.72 -1.41
N LEU A 46 12.76 5.50 -0.37
CA LEU A 46 11.56 6.33 -0.26
C LEU A 46 11.73 7.57 -1.13
N LEU A 47 10.64 7.95 -1.77
CA LEU A 47 10.57 9.09 -2.67
C LEU A 47 9.49 10.02 -2.13
N GLU A 48 9.80 11.31 -2.06
CA GLU A 48 8.81 12.31 -1.70
C GLU A 48 7.87 12.50 -2.89
N VAL A 49 6.56 12.34 -2.67
CA VAL A 49 5.54 12.54 -3.71
C VAL A 49 4.91 13.90 -3.51
N LYS A 50 5.06 14.78 -4.52
CA LYS A 50 4.58 16.16 -4.51
C LYS A 50 3.38 16.29 -5.43
N PHE A 51 2.21 16.50 -4.83
CA PHE A 51 0.99 16.82 -5.55
C PHE A 51 0.86 18.35 -5.68
N THR A 52 0.58 18.82 -6.90
CA THR A 52 0.37 20.25 -7.16
C THR A 52 -1.10 20.60 -6.95
N LEU A 53 -1.38 21.57 -6.08
CA LEU A 53 -2.74 22.08 -5.87
C LEU A 53 -3.18 22.97 -7.04
N VAL A 54 -4.46 22.88 -7.42
CA VAL A 54 -5.07 23.79 -8.39
C VAL A 54 -5.10 25.21 -7.83
N ASP A 55 -5.64 25.35 -6.62
CA ASP A 55 -5.73 26.60 -5.88
C ASP A 55 -4.75 26.57 -4.69
N PRO A 56 -3.66 27.37 -4.71
CA PRO A 56 -2.67 27.39 -3.64
C PRO A 56 -3.21 27.99 -2.33
N LYS A 57 -4.39 28.62 -2.37
CA LYS A 57 -5.06 29.22 -1.20
C LYS A 57 -6.04 28.29 -0.51
N CYS A 58 -6.41 27.17 -1.15
CA CYS A 58 -7.32 26.20 -0.54
C CYS A 58 -6.55 25.38 0.50
N THR A 59 -6.80 25.65 1.77
CA THR A 59 -6.21 24.89 2.89
C THR A 59 -7.08 23.68 3.27
N ASP A 60 -8.35 23.68 2.86
CA ASP A 60 -9.31 22.62 3.18
C ASP A 60 -9.01 21.31 2.41
N PRO A 61 -8.63 20.22 3.09
CA PRO A 61 -8.24 18.97 2.43
C PRO A 61 -9.40 18.29 1.68
N TYR A 62 -10.66 18.58 2.05
CA TYR A 62 -11.84 18.03 1.39
C TYR A 62 -12.21 18.73 0.08
N ARG A 63 -11.74 19.98 -0.12
CA ARG A 63 -11.98 20.76 -1.34
C ARG A 63 -10.73 20.90 -2.20
N ALA A 64 -9.58 20.51 -1.66
CA ALA A 64 -8.30 20.53 -2.35
C ALA A 64 -8.40 19.71 -3.64
N THR A 65 -8.34 20.41 -4.76
CA THR A 65 -8.29 19.81 -6.09
C THR A 65 -6.83 19.78 -6.54
N TYR A 66 -6.37 18.63 -7.01
CA TYR A 66 -4.99 18.45 -7.47
C TYR A 66 -4.92 18.49 -8.99
N LYS A 67 -3.77 18.93 -9.52
CA LYS A 67 -3.50 18.97 -10.96
C LYS A 67 -2.17 18.31 -11.32
N CYS A 68 -2.09 17.88 -12.56
CA CYS A 68 -0.85 17.44 -13.20
C CYS A 68 0.17 18.59 -13.16
N ALA A 69 1.41 18.30 -12.78
CA ALA A 69 2.48 19.30 -12.70
C ALA A 69 2.86 19.89 -14.07
N VAL A 70 2.58 19.18 -15.17
CA VAL A 70 3.01 19.55 -16.53
C VAL A 70 1.85 20.07 -17.38
N SER A 71 0.75 19.32 -17.50
CA SER A 71 -0.41 19.77 -18.29
C SER A 71 -1.34 20.72 -17.56
N GLY A 72 -1.32 20.75 -16.24
CA GLY A 72 -2.30 21.49 -15.45
C GLY A 72 -3.69 20.86 -15.42
N ASP A 73 -3.88 19.68 -16.02
CA ASP A 73 -5.16 18.97 -15.98
C ASP A 73 -5.50 18.52 -14.55
N ILE A 74 -6.78 18.57 -14.20
CA ILE A 74 -7.28 18.14 -12.90
C ILE A 74 -7.14 16.62 -12.76
N LEU A 75 -6.52 16.18 -11.67
CA LEU A 75 -6.38 14.76 -11.35
C LEU A 75 -7.69 14.25 -10.78
N THR A 76 -8.28 13.26 -11.46
CA THR A 76 -9.49 12.56 -11.01
C THR A 76 -9.17 11.08 -10.79
N ASN A 77 -10.06 10.34 -10.12
CA ASN A 77 -9.87 8.90 -9.90
C ASN A 77 -9.79 8.08 -11.20
N ALA A 78 -10.29 8.61 -12.31
CA ALA A 78 -10.19 7.98 -13.63
C ALA A 78 -8.82 8.20 -14.30
N SER A 79 -8.14 9.30 -13.97
CA SER A 79 -6.86 9.70 -14.54
C SER A 79 -5.76 8.71 -14.13
N ARG A 80 -5.09 8.09 -15.11
CA ARG A 80 -3.90 7.28 -14.83
C ARG A 80 -2.73 8.21 -14.52
N CYS A 81 -2.16 8.04 -13.35
CA CYS A 81 -1.14 8.92 -12.81
C CYS A 81 0.20 8.19 -12.69
N VAL A 82 1.28 8.94 -12.86
CA VAL A 82 2.66 8.46 -12.78
C VAL A 82 3.46 9.45 -11.94
N VAL A 83 4.40 8.94 -11.13
CA VAL A 83 5.36 9.75 -10.40
C VAL A 83 6.71 9.67 -11.07
N LEU A 84 7.34 10.84 -11.23
CA LEU A 84 8.73 10.95 -11.65
C LEU A 84 9.63 10.88 -10.42
N LYS A 85 10.59 9.97 -10.41
CA LYS A 85 11.52 9.80 -9.27
C LYS A 85 12.44 11.01 -9.04
N THR A 86 12.75 11.75 -10.11
CA THR A 86 13.68 12.89 -10.12
C THR A 86 13.14 14.11 -9.39
N SER A 87 11.88 14.46 -9.62
CA SER A 87 11.19 15.61 -9.05
C SER A 87 10.22 15.23 -7.93
N GLY A 88 9.76 13.97 -7.91
CA GLY A 88 8.65 13.54 -7.05
C GLY A 88 7.29 14.03 -7.53
N SER A 89 7.23 14.71 -8.67
CA SER A 89 6.01 15.32 -9.19
C SER A 89 5.08 14.28 -9.82
N VAL A 90 3.77 14.49 -9.63
CA VAL A 90 2.71 13.65 -10.18
C VAL A 90 2.26 14.20 -11.53
N ILE A 91 2.24 13.32 -12.53
CA ILE A 91 1.83 13.62 -13.90
C ILE A 91 0.78 12.62 -14.39
N THR A 92 0.05 12.96 -15.43
CA THR A 92 -0.83 12.01 -16.13
C THR A 92 -0.02 11.14 -17.09
N GLU A 93 -0.48 9.90 -17.31
CA GLU A 93 0.13 8.98 -18.27
C GLU A 93 0.14 9.57 -19.69
N GLU A 94 -0.88 10.34 -20.07
CA GLU A 94 -0.92 11.01 -21.37
C GLU A 94 0.23 12.02 -21.56
N CYS A 95 0.58 12.77 -20.52
CA CYS A 95 1.70 13.70 -20.57
C CYS A 95 3.03 12.95 -20.69
N LEU A 96 3.15 11.83 -20.00
CA LEU A 96 4.32 10.97 -20.10
C LEU A 96 4.55 10.50 -21.54
N GLU A 97 3.49 10.05 -22.21
CA GLU A 97 3.60 9.51 -23.57
C GLU A 97 3.83 10.59 -24.63
N LYS A 98 3.16 11.74 -24.51
CA LYS A 98 3.21 12.80 -25.54
C LYS A 98 4.45 13.67 -25.45
N ILE A 99 4.93 13.95 -24.23
CA ILE A 99 5.99 14.93 -23.96
C ILE A 99 7.26 14.19 -23.51
N ILE A 100 7.20 13.49 -22.38
CA ILE A 100 8.40 12.99 -21.71
C ILE A 100 9.06 11.83 -22.46
N ARG A 101 8.30 10.95 -23.13
CA ARG A 101 8.90 9.86 -23.93
C ARG A 101 9.72 10.36 -25.12
N LYS A 102 9.48 11.58 -25.61
CA LYS A 102 10.23 12.14 -26.74
C LYS A 102 11.57 12.69 -26.30
N ASP A 103 11.55 13.48 -25.22
CA ASP A 103 12.73 14.22 -24.77
C ASP A 103 13.51 13.45 -23.68
N MET A 104 12.87 12.48 -23.01
CA MET A 104 13.41 11.71 -21.87
C MET A 104 14.04 12.61 -20.79
N ILE A 105 13.45 13.79 -20.61
CA ILE A 105 13.86 14.81 -19.64
C ILE A 105 12.63 15.15 -18.79
N ASP A 106 12.86 15.38 -17.49
CA ASP A 106 11.84 15.86 -16.58
C ASP A 106 11.59 17.36 -16.81
N PRO A 107 10.38 17.77 -17.26
CA PRO A 107 10.08 19.17 -17.58
C PRO A 107 10.02 20.10 -16.35
N THR A 108 10.06 19.56 -15.13
CA THR A 108 10.01 20.37 -13.89
C THR A 108 11.40 20.68 -13.32
N ASN A 109 12.42 19.92 -13.69
CA ASN A 109 13.76 20.00 -13.11
C ASN A 109 14.89 19.88 -14.15
N ASP A 110 14.54 19.73 -15.43
CA ASP A 110 15.47 19.58 -16.57
C ASP A 110 16.49 18.43 -16.42
N LYS A 111 16.18 17.43 -15.58
CA LYS A 111 17.06 16.27 -15.35
C LYS A 111 16.74 15.14 -16.32
N PRO A 112 17.76 14.40 -16.80
CA PRO A 112 17.53 13.24 -17.65
C PRO A 112 16.79 12.16 -16.87
N LEU A 113 15.77 11.58 -17.49
CA LEU A 113 14.91 10.55 -16.93
C LEU A 113 15.26 9.20 -17.56
N LYS A 114 15.23 8.13 -16.76
CA LYS A 114 15.28 6.75 -17.27
C LYS A 114 13.92 6.09 -17.14
N GLU A 115 13.66 5.06 -17.93
CA GLU A 115 12.41 4.29 -17.82
C GLU A 115 12.21 3.69 -16.43
N SER A 116 13.29 3.34 -15.73
CA SER A 116 13.25 2.84 -14.35
C SER A 116 12.80 3.88 -13.30
N ASP A 117 12.84 5.16 -13.66
CA ASP A 117 12.50 6.28 -12.79
C ASP A 117 11.04 6.71 -12.94
N ILE A 118 10.30 6.04 -13.82
CA ILE A 118 8.87 6.20 -14.06
C ILE A 118 8.13 5.20 -13.18
N ILE A 119 7.38 5.68 -12.18
CA ILE A 119 6.63 4.82 -11.25
C ILE A 119 5.13 5.02 -11.50
N PRO A 120 4.44 4.06 -12.14
CA PRO A 120 3.00 4.15 -12.33
C PRO A 120 2.28 4.01 -10.99
N LEU A 121 1.37 4.94 -10.70
CA LEU A 121 0.55 4.89 -9.50
C LEU A 121 -0.61 3.91 -9.71
N GLN A 122 -0.88 3.12 -8.68
CA GLN A 122 -2.04 2.24 -8.65
C GLN A 122 -3.31 3.08 -8.47
N ARG A 123 -4.35 2.75 -9.25
CA ARG A 123 -5.63 3.44 -9.16
C ARG A 123 -6.36 3.01 -7.89
N GLY A 124 -6.87 3.98 -7.13
CA GLY A 124 -7.72 3.72 -5.98
C GLY A 124 -9.12 3.35 -6.44
N GLY A 125 -9.47 2.06 -6.40
CA GLY A 125 -10.85 1.60 -6.57
C GLY A 125 -11.58 1.70 -5.23
N THR A 126 -12.53 2.62 -5.10
CA THR A 126 -13.42 2.67 -3.93
C THR A 126 -14.50 1.61 -4.06
N GLY A 127 -14.12 0.33 -3.94
CA GLY A 127 -15.04 -0.79 -4.00
C GLY A 127 -14.32 -2.12 -4.18
N TYR A 128 -14.85 -3.17 -3.55
CA TYR A 128 -14.44 -4.58 -3.75
C TYR A 128 -14.58 -5.06 -5.22
N ALA A 129 -15.14 -4.23 -6.10
CA ALA A 129 -15.32 -4.53 -7.50
C ALA A 129 -14.01 -4.32 -8.28
N SER A 130 -13.22 -5.39 -8.39
CA SER A 130 -12.48 -5.79 -9.59
C SER A 130 -11.54 -4.78 -10.27
N ALA A 131 -11.13 -3.69 -9.63
CA ALA A 131 -10.14 -2.77 -10.20
C ALA A 131 -8.69 -3.21 -9.92
N ASN A 132 -8.46 -3.85 -8.76
CA ASN A 132 -7.15 -4.32 -8.31
C ASN A 132 -7.28 -5.74 -7.71
N GLU A 133 -6.19 -6.52 -7.72
CA GLU A 133 -6.08 -7.79 -6.98
C GLU A 133 -6.05 -7.51 -5.47
N LEU A 134 -7.22 -7.33 -4.86
CA LEU A 134 -7.37 -7.08 -3.43
C LEU A 134 -7.74 -8.38 -2.71
N GLU A 135 -6.78 -9.00 -2.04
CA GLU A 135 -7.03 -10.15 -1.17
C GLU A 135 -7.41 -9.68 0.24
N ALA A 136 -8.64 -9.96 0.68
CA ALA A 136 -9.07 -9.75 2.06
C ALA A 136 -8.84 -11.02 2.89
N LYS A 137 -7.88 -10.99 3.83
CA LYS A 137 -7.69 -12.08 4.80
C LYS A 137 -8.56 -11.82 6.04
N LEU A 138 -9.63 -12.58 6.17
CA LEU A 138 -10.52 -12.52 7.32
C LEU A 138 -9.93 -13.34 8.48
N HIS A 139 -9.36 -12.67 9.47
CA HIS A 139 -8.95 -13.31 10.73
C HIS A 139 -10.14 -13.35 11.69
N ARG A 140 -10.79 -14.51 11.80
CA ARG A 140 -11.79 -14.76 12.85
C ARG A 140 -11.06 -15.40 14.05
N PRO A 141 -11.22 -14.89 15.28
CA PRO A 141 -10.79 -15.63 16.45
C PRO A 141 -11.67 -16.90 16.54
N VAL A 142 -11.08 -18.06 16.28
CA VAL A 142 -11.73 -19.33 16.55
C VAL A 142 -11.58 -19.58 18.04
N MET A 143 -12.63 -19.34 18.82
CA MET A 143 -12.70 -19.89 20.17
C MET A 143 -12.69 -21.42 20.03
N SER A 144 -11.53 -22.00 20.31
CA SER A 144 -11.35 -23.46 20.31
C SER A 144 -11.90 -23.95 21.65
N ALA A 145 -12.91 -24.81 21.61
CA ALA A 145 -13.53 -25.43 22.78
C ALA A 145 -12.62 -26.50 23.40
#